data_AF-X1PZ71-F1
#
_entry.id   AF-X1PZ71-F1
#
_cell.length_a   1.000
_cell.length_b   1.000
_cell.length_c   1.000
_cell.angle_alpha   90.00
_cell.angle_beta   90.00
_cell.angle_gamma   90.00
#
_symmetry.space_group_name_H-M   'P 1'
#
loop_
_entity.id
_entity.type
_entity.pdbx_description
1 polymer ?
#
loop_
_entity_poly.entity_id
_entity_poly.type
_entity_poly.pdbx_seq_one_letter_code
_entity_poly.pdbx_strand_id
1 'polypeptide(L)'
;MILCNGDDNPQKELKYLKVLMSNRVDGIILTPTGKNADYINWLIESDTKMVLLDRLIDGVECDAVLVDNETGAYKAVKHLID
;
A
#
# COMPACT_ATOMS: atom_id res chain seq x y z
N MET A 1 -4.84 -13.15 12.22
CA MET A 1 -3.81 -12.28 11.60
C MET A 1 -3.03 -13.12 10.61
N ILE A 2 -2.97 -12.70 9.35
CA ILE A 2 -2.19 -13.35 8.28
C ILE A 2 -1.11 -12.36 7.85
N LEU A 3 0.14 -12.81 7.77
CA LEU A 3 1.26 -11.99 7.29
C LEU A 3 1.72 -12.53 5.93
N CYS A 4 1.91 -11.63 4.98
CA CYS A 4 2.39 -11.94 3.65
C CYS A 4 3.58 -11.05 3.30
N ASN A 5 4.58 -11.60 2.64
CA ASN A 5 5.72 -10.82 2.15
C ASN A 5 5.64 -10.69 0.63
N GLY A 6 5.40 -9.46 0.15
CA GLY A 6 5.32 -9.14 -1.28
C GLY A 6 6.68 -9.07 -2.00
N ASP A 7 7.81 -8.91 -1.28
CA ASP A 7 9.15 -8.70 -1.85
C ASP A 7 9.19 -7.61 -2.96
N ASP A 8 8.40 -6.55 -2.82
CA ASP A 8 8.17 -5.51 -3.84
C ASP A 8 7.84 -6.08 -5.25
N ASN A 9 7.25 -7.29 -5.30
CA ASN A 9 6.94 -7.99 -6.54
C ASN A 9 5.43 -7.96 -6.81
N PRO A 10 4.96 -7.30 -7.88
CA PRO A 10 3.54 -7.15 -8.19
C PRO A 10 2.77 -8.47 -8.35
N GLN A 11 3.44 -9.52 -8.83
CA GLN A 11 2.81 -10.82 -9.05
C GLN A 11 2.60 -11.55 -7.72
N LYS A 12 3.57 -11.45 -6.81
CA LYS A 12 3.45 -11.98 -5.44
C LYS A 12 2.38 -11.22 -4.66
N GLU A 13 2.39 -9.89 -4.74
CA GLU A 13 1.37 -9.03 -4.14
C GLU A 13 -0.03 -9.45 -4.58
N LEU A 14 -0.28 -9.53 -5.90
CA LEU A 14 -1.57 -9.96 -6.43
C LEU A 14 -1.98 -11.37 -5.96
N LYS A 15 -1.02 -12.30 -5.90
CA LYS A 15 -1.28 -13.65 -5.37
C LYS A 15 -1.72 -13.60 -3.92
N TYR A 16 -1.05 -12.81 -3.07
CA TYR A 16 -1.41 -12.70 -1.66
C TYR A 16 -2.74 -11.98 -1.44
N LEU A 17 -3.02 -10.91 -2.20
CA LEU A 17 -4.33 -10.24 -2.14
C LEU A 17 -5.47 -11.23 -2.45
N LYS A 18 -5.29 -12.10 -3.45
CA LYS A 18 -6.26 -13.17 -3.76
C LYS A 18 -6.41 -14.18 -2.61
N VAL A 19 -5.31 -14.53 -1.94
CA VAL A 19 -5.34 -15.43 -0.77
C VAL A 19 -6.09 -14.77 0.39
N LEU A 20 -5.82 -13.49 0.69
CA LEU A 20 -6.51 -12.75 1.75
C LEU A 20 -8.01 -12.66 1.49
N MET A 21 -8.41 -12.41 0.24
CA MET A 21 -9.83 -12.44 -0.14
C MET A 21 -10.47 -13.81 0.02
N SER A 22 -9.77 -14.86 -0.41
CA SER A 22 -10.27 -16.24 -0.26
C SER A 22 -10.45 -16.62 1.21
N ASN A 23 -9.68 -16.01 2.11
CA ASN A 23 -9.79 -16.18 3.55
C ASN A 23 -10.79 -15.23 4.22
N ARG A 24 -11.50 -14.38 3.46
CA ARG A 24 -12.54 -13.45 3.96
C ARG A 24 -12.05 -12.58 5.12
N VAL A 25 -10.88 -11.97 4.97
CA VAL A 25 -10.35 -11.06 5.99
C VAL A 25 -11.24 -9.82 6.13
N ASP A 26 -11.35 -9.29 7.35
CA ASP A 26 -12.15 -8.09 7.64
C ASP A 26 -11.51 -6.80 7.05
N GLY A 27 -10.20 -6.84 6.78
CA GLY A 27 -9.47 -5.74 6.16
C GLY A 27 -8.02 -6.06 5.86
N ILE A 28 -7.36 -5.16 5.12
CA ILE A 28 -6.01 -5.33 4.59
C ILE A 28 -5.20 -4.06 4.87
N ILE A 29 -4.01 -4.25 5.45
CA ILE A 29 -2.97 -3.20 5.51
C ILE A 29 -1.95 -3.56 4.43
N LEU A 30 -1.75 -2.67 3.46
CA LEU A 30 -0.92 -2.94 2.28
C LEU A 30 0.22 -1.94 2.20
N THR A 31 1.46 -2.44 2.12
CA THR A 31 2.62 -1.68 1.61
C THR A 31 2.73 -1.97 0.11
N PRO A 32 2.25 -1.09 -0.78
CA PRO A 32 2.01 -1.47 -2.16
C PRO A 32 3.26 -1.35 -3.03
N THR A 33 3.33 -2.19 -4.06
CA THR A 33 4.33 -2.09 -5.13
C THR A 33 4.10 -0.88 -6.06
N GLY A 34 2.94 -0.22 -5.96
CA GLY A 34 2.51 0.81 -6.92
C GLY A 34 1.88 0.23 -8.20
N LYS A 35 1.56 -1.07 -8.22
CA LYS A 35 0.88 -1.77 -9.31
C LYS A 35 -0.47 -2.32 -8.84
N ASN A 36 -1.14 -3.10 -9.70
CA ASN A 36 -2.38 -3.82 -9.40
C ASN A 36 -3.57 -2.93 -9.00
N ALA A 37 -3.58 -1.65 -9.40
CA ALA A 37 -4.63 -0.69 -9.08
C ALA A 37 -6.04 -1.24 -9.36
N ASP A 38 -6.26 -1.86 -10.54
CA ASP A 38 -7.56 -2.43 -10.91
C ASP A 38 -8.06 -3.47 -9.92
N TYR A 39 -7.19 -4.39 -9.47
CA TYR A 39 -7.59 -5.41 -8.52
C TYR A 39 -7.83 -4.81 -7.14
N ILE A 40 -6.99 -3.85 -6.73
CA ILE A 40 -7.12 -3.18 -5.44
C ILE A 40 -8.41 -2.36 -5.37
N ASN A 41 -8.76 -1.63 -6.44
CA ASN A 41 -10.04 -0.93 -6.55
C ASN A 41 -11.22 -1.92 -6.48
N TRP A 42 -11.13 -3.06 -7.17
CA TRP A 42 -12.15 -4.10 -7.07
C TRP A 42 -12.32 -4.63 -5.62
N LEU A 43 -11.24 -4.73 -4.83
CA LEU A 43 -11.33 -5.12 -3.41
C LEU A 43 -12.08 -4.09 -2.58
N ILE A 44 -11.77 -2.81 -2.80
CA ILE A 44 -12.39 -1.67 -2.10
C ILE A 44 -13.87 -1.59 -2.46
N GLU A 45 -14.21 -1.71 -3.74
CA GLU A 45 -15.60 -1.77 -4.24
C GLU A 45 -16.38 -2.97 -3.69
N SER A 46 -15.67 -4.07 -3.38
CA SER A 46 -16.23 -5.26 -2.73
C SER A 46 -16.33 -5.13 -1.19
N ASP A 47 -16.26 -3.91 -0.66
CA ASP A 47 -16.34 -3.54 0.76
C ASP A 47 -15.21 -4.10 1.66
N THR A 48 -14.07 -4.48 1.07
CA THR A 48 -12.88 -4.87 1.85
C THR A 48 -12.21 -3.62 2.39
N LYS A 49 -12.15 -3.47 3.72
CA LYS A 49 -11.48 -2.31 4.34
C LYS A 49 -9.99 -2.35 4.06
N MET A 50 -9.43 -1.23 3.60
CA MET A 50 -8.02 -1.17 3.22
C MET A 50 -7.37 0.10 3.74
N VAL A 51 -6.09 0.00 4.10
CA VAL A 51 -5.21 1.14 4.38
C VAL A 51 -3.88 0.92 3.69
N LEU A 52 -3.38 1.92 2.97
CA LEU A 52 -2.05 1.91 2.36
C LEU A 52 -0.99 2.42 3.33
N LEU A 53 0.20 1.85 3.28
CA LEU A 53 1.38 2.29 4.02
C LEU A 53 2.51 2.63 3.06
N ASP A 54 3.34 3.61 3.44
CA ASP A 54 4.61 4.00 2.79
C ASP A 54 4.46 4.64 1.39
N ARG A 55 3.59 4.08 0.53
CA ARG A 55 3.41 4.50 -0.86
C ARG A 55 1.93 4.53 -1.25
N LEU A 56 1.58 5.46 -2.13
CA LEU A 56 0.28 5.53 -2.80
C LEU A 56 0.28 4.70 -4.10
N ILE A 57 -0.91 4.44 -4.63
CA ILE A 57 -1.09 3.84 -5.96
C ILE A 57 -1.93 4.82 -6.78
N ASP A 58 -1.44 5.19 -7.97
CA ASP A 58 -2.18 6.07 -8.87
C ASP A 58 -3.54 5.46 -9.24
N GLY A 59 -4.61 6.26 -9.10
CA GLY A 59 -5.98 5.84 -9.40
C GLY A 59 -6.64 4.96 -8.34
N VAL A 60 -6.06 4.84 -7.15
CA VAL A 60 -6.68 4.18 -5.98
C VAL A 60 -6.98 5.22 -4.92
N GLU A 61 -8.26 5.38 -4.57
CA GLU A 61 -8.70 6.21 -3.44
C GLU A 61 -8.88 5.33 -2.20
N CYS A 62 -7.97 5.48 -1.23
CA CYS A 62 -7.91 4.66 -0.02
C CYS A 62 -7.23 5.45 1.09
N ASP A 63 -7.57 5.16 2.35
CA ASP A 63 -6.86 5.71 3.50
C ASP A 63 -5.38 5.32 3.44
N ALA A 64 -4.48 6.25 3.78
CA ALA A 64 -3.04 6.01 3.72
C ALA A 64 -2.32 6.61 4.92
N VAL A 65 -1.30 5.90 5.41
CA VAL A 65 -0.35 6.40 6.40
C VAL A 65 1.01 6.54 5.74
N LEU A 66 1.47 7.79 5.62
CA LEU A 66 2.66 8.19 4.89
C LEU A 66 3.59 9.03 5.76
N VAL A 67 4.85 9.12 5.36
CA VAL A 67 5.82 10.07 5.90
C VAL A 67 5.82 11.32 5.03
N ASP A 68 5.96 12.50 5.64
CA ASP A 68 6.23 13.75 4.92
C ASP A 68 7.70 13.76 4.43
N ASN A 69 7.91 13.05 3.33
CA ASN A 69 9.22 12.89 2.71
C ASN A 69 9.76 14.21 2.14
N GLU A 70 8.89 15.13 1.74
CA GLU A 70 9.29 16.45 1.21
C GLU A 70 9.93 17.29 2.32
N THR A 71 9.20 17.49 3.42
CA THR A 71 9.73 18.24 4.58
C THR A 71 10.95 17.54 5.17
N GLY A 72 10.94 16.21 5.23
CA GLY A 72 12.07 15.41 5.70
C GLY A 72 13.33 15.64 4.86
N ALA A 73 13.22 15.53 3.53
CA ALA A 73 14.33 15.74 2.61
C ALA A 73 14.83 17.20 2.65
N TYR A 74 13.94 18.18 2.69
CA TYR A 74 14.29 19.59 2.81
C TYR A 74 15.14 19.87 4.06
N LYS A 75 14.69 19.38 5.23
CA LYS A 75 15.42 19.54 6.50
C LYS A 75 16.81 18.89 6.45
N ALA A 76 16.90 17.68 5.86
CA ALA A 76 18.16 16.98 5.72
C ALA A 76 19.16 17.73 4.83
N VAL A 77 18.73 18.20 3.66
CA VAL A 77 19.59 18.95 2.73
C VAL A 77 19.99 20.30 3.32
N LYS A 78 19.07 21.01 3.96
CA LYS A 78 19.37 22.29 4.63
C LYS A 78 20.48 22.13 5.67
N HIS A 79 20.41 21.08 6.49
CA HIS A 79 21.43 20.81 7.51
C HIS A 79 22.83 20.50 6.94
N LEU A 80 22.94 20.10 5.67
CA LEU A 80 24.24 19.87 5.02
C LEU A 80 24.85 21.13 4.41
N ILE A 81 24.03 22.16 4.15
CA ILE A 81 24.46 23.41 3.52
C ILE A 81 24.78 24.49 4.58
N ASP A 82 24.08 24.44 5.72
CA ASP A 82 24.32 25.30 6.90
C ASP A 82 25.55 24.84 7.71
#